data_AF-A0A9D5QBC1-F1
#
_entry.id   AF-A0A9D5QBC1-F1
#
_cell.length_a   1.000
_cell.length_b   1.000
_cell.length_c   1.000
_cell.angle_alpha   90.00
_cell.angle_beta   90.00
_cell.angle_gamma   90.00
#
_symmetry.space_group_name_H-M   'P 1'
#
loop_
_entity.id
_entity.type
_entity.pdbx_description
1 polymer ?
#
loop_
_entity_poly.entity_id
_entity_poly.type
_entity_poly.pdbx_seq_one_letter_code
_entity_poly.pdbx_strand_id
1 'polypeptide(L)'
;MKSTISNAMLIAVTATTVSFLSVNAAVTDIGPSDDAQIVQGYPSSNYGTRDSMYIASQAGGSYQNERALLKFDLEGHIPPGATITNAKLRMFCTRSDFDADMPTSAHGATDSWDETSVTWNTQPAYNTTAEDEIVLASDEEDLWLEWDVTSFVRAEYAGDRVVSLTVKPTVEGQDPYLTYIFYCREYSLTLAPRLRVEYAGDWPTAGGFTIFHMNDMHSRLLPHELDIPEPDDIPLFERVGGAAHFATQLLELKENNPYSLILDAGDISEGSPLGDLRGNGGMVDFYNLLDGKLKALGGRGIDACVVGNHDIRSLQMINTMKDSAHFPCVSMNVCLNGTLSPYFAPYVTVTVGDTKVGILGFTHDGYLEMDDAADSLLDLAQCVWEDDNAATIDVNDYVEELRTIEDCDVVVLLSHMGHNRYCTGDDALLRNSGGVLPPEIVVAGHWHSWTER
;
A
#
# COMPACT_ATOMS: atom_id res chain seq x y z
N MET A 1 -6.83 1.51 -70.86
CA MET A 1 -8.29 1.31 -70.87
C MET A 1 -8.57 0.06 -70.06
N LYS A 2 -9.21 0.20 -68.87
CA LYS A 2 -9.78 -0.84 -67.97
C LYS A 2 -8.78 -1.88 -67.41
N SER A 3 -8.31 -1.74 -66.17
CA SER A 3 -8.95 -2.13 -64.88
C SER A 3 -9.33 -3.62 -64.79
N THR A 4 -8.63 -4.36 -63.92
CA THR A 4 -9.29 -5.22 -62.93
C THR A 4 -8.32 -5.53 -61.79
N ILE A 5 -8.64 -4.95 -60.63
CA ILE A 5 -8.21 -5.37 -59.30
C ILE A 5 -8.97 -6.66 -58.98
N SER A 6 -8.34 -7.68 -58.39
CA SER A 6 -9.07 -8.66 -57.59
C SER A 6 -8.21 -9.25 -56.47
N ASN A 7 -8.49 -8.73 -55.27
CA ASN A 7 -8.68 -9.45 -54.01
C ASN A 7 -7.55 -10.36 -53.52
N ALA A 8 -6.58 -9.76 -52.83
CA ALA A 8 -5.89 -10.45 -51.74
C ALA A 8 -6.88 -10.61 -50.57
N MET A 9 -7.29 -11.85 -50.31
CA MET A 9 -8.13 -12.21 -49.18
C MET A 9 -7.29 -12.13 -47.91
N LEU A 10 -7.42 -11.03 -47.18
CA LEU A 10 -6.88 -10.87 -45.83
C LEU A 10 -7.66 -11.82 -44.93
N ILE A 11 -7.04 -12.94 -44.54
CA ILE A 11 -7.58 -13.82 -43.50
C ILE A 11 -7.36 -13.06 -42.18
N ALA A 12 -8.41 -12.37 -41.71
CA ALA A 12 -8.44 -11.86 -40.35
C ALA A 12 -8.46 -13.07 -39.41
N VAL A 13 -7.33 -13.34 -38.77
CA VAL A 13 -7.28 -14.20 -37.59
C VAL A 13 -7.85 -13.36 -36.46
N THR A 14 -9.15 -13.50 -36.18
CA THR A 14 -9.72 -13.00 -34.94
C THR A 14 -9.20 -13.89 -33.81
N ALA A 15 -8.15 -13.45 -33.13
CA ALA A 15 -7.80 -13.99 -31.83
C ALA A 15 -8.95 -13.63 -30.88
N THR A 16 -9.85 -14.58 -30.65
CA THR A 16 -10.82 -14.46 -29.56
C THR A 16 -10.04 -14.76 -28.29
N THR A 17 -9.65 -13.71 -27.56
CA THR A 17 -9.17 -13.85 -26.19
C THR A 17 -10.32 -14.42 -25.38
N VAL A 18 -10.22 -15.71 -25.03
CA VAL A 18 -11.03 -16.29 -23.96
C VAL A 18 -10.27 -15.97 -22.69
N SER A 19 -10.58 -14.82 -22.08
CA SER A 19 -10.09 -14.49 -20.74
C SER A 19 -10.80 -15.43 -19.78
N PHE A 20 -10.07 -16.44 -19.29
CA PHE A 20 -10.51 -17.21 -18.14
C PHE A 20 -10.36 -16.33 -16.91
N LEU A 21 -11.47 -15.90 -16.31
CA LEU A 21 -11.45 -15.36 -14.95
C LEU A 21 -10.91 -16.47 -14.05
N SER A 22 -9.72 -16.29 -13.49
CA SER A 22 -9.23 -17.17 -12.43
C SER A 22 -9.86 -16.72 -11.13
N VAL A 23 -10.49 -17.63 -10.40
CA VAL A 23 -10.97 -17.36 -9.04
C VAL A 23 -9.75 -17.02 -8.18
N ASN A 24 -9.61 -15.75 -7.82
CA ASN A 24 -8.55 -15.28 -6.95
C ASN A 24 -9.02 -15.39 -5.52
N ALA A 25 -8.36 -16.25 -4.73
CA ALA A 25 -8.60 -16.37 -3.29
C ALA A 25 -7.48 -15.64 -2.53
N ALA A 26 -7.86 -14.81 -1.57
CA ALA A 26 -6.94 -14.07 -0.71
C ALA A 26 -7.39 -14.12 0.74
N VAL A 27 -6.46 -13.83 1.64
CA VAL A 27 -6.69 -13.74 3.09
C VAL A 27 -6.12 -12.43 3.59
N THR A 28 -6.88 -11.72 4.41
CA THR A 28 -6.44 -10.49 5.08
C THR A 28 -6.74 -10.57 6.58
N ASP A 29 -5.89 -9.96 7.40
CA ASP A 29 -6.10 -9.78 8.85
C ASP A 29 -6.36 -8.28 9.09
N ILE A 30 -7.56 -7.94 9.56
CA ILE A 30 -8.00 -6.54 9.80
C ILE A 30 -8.00 -6.28 11.30
N GLY A 31 -7.29 -5.25 11.76
CA GLY A 31 -7.32 -4.82 13.16
C GLY A 31 -8.60 -4.04 13.51
N PRO A 32 -9.02 -4.01 14.78
CA PRO A 32 -10.22 -3.28 15.17
C PRO A 32 -10.03 -1.75 15.02
N SER A 33 -11.06 -1.07 14.50
CA SER A 33 -11.16 0.39 14.52
C SER A 33 -11.53 0.91 15.91
N ASP A 34 -12.23 0.10 16.69
CA ASP A 34 -12.64 0.36 18.07
C ASP A 34 -12.69 -0.98 18.82
N ASP A 35 -12.21 -1.03 20.06
CA ASP A 35 -12.55 -2.10 20.98
C ASP A 35 -12.82 -1.60 22.41
N ALA A 36 -13.70 -2.27 23.13
CA ALA A 36 -14.01 -1.85 24.49
C ALA A 36 -14.53 -3.00 25.34
N GLN A 37 -14.12 -2.98 26.61
CA GLN A 37 -14.79 -3.74 27.66
C GLN A 37 -16.00 -2.97 28.19
N ILE A 38 -17.12 -3.65 28.40
CA ILE A 38 -18.25 -3.12 29.19
C ILE A 38 -18.53 -4.01 30.40
N VAL A 39 -18.86 -3.37 31.53
CA VAL A 39 -18.92 -4.03 32.84
C VAL A 39 -20.25 -3.73 33.53
N GLN A 40 -21.03 -4.77 33.82
CA GLN A 40 -22.36 -4.64 34.40
C GLN A 40 -22.35 -4.01 35.79
N GLY A 41 -21.39 -4.39 36.63
CA GLY A 41 -21.24 -3.88 37.99
C GLY A 41 -20.84 -2.39 38.06
N TYR A 42 -20.29 -1.85 36.97
CA TYR A 42 -19.86 -0.46 36.84
C TYR A 42 -20.51 0.18 35.60
N PRO A 43 -21.85 0.35 35.59
CA PRO A 43 -22.57 0.44 34.34
C PRO A 43 -22.42 1.78 33.59
N SER A 44 -21.80 2.77 34.23
CA SER A 44 -21.51 4.09 33.65
C SER A 44 -20.01 4.35 33.45
N SER A 45 -19.17 3.33 33.66
CA SER A 45 -17.72 3.42 33.44
C SER A 45 -17.39 3.00 32.01
N ASN A 46 -16.45 3.73 31.39
CA ASN A 46 -15.86 3.38 30.10
C ASN A 46 -14.47 2.74 30.32
N TYR A 47 -14.12 1.80 29.45
CA TYR A 47 -12.89 1.03 29.54
C TYR A 47 -12.18 0.86 28.18
N GLY A 48 -12.53 1.68 27.17
CA GLY A 48 -12.06 1.51 25.79
C GLY A 48 -10.61 1.95 25.52
N THR A 49 -9.87 2.40 26.53
CA THR A 49 -8.45 2.76 26.38
C THR A 49 -7.54 1.87 27.23
N ARG A 50 -8.02 0.66 27.57
CA ARG A 50 -7.27 -0.30 28.38
C ARG A 50 -6.54 -1.25 27.46
N ASP A 51 -5.39 -1.72 27.91
CA ASP A 51 -4.60 -2.73 27.20
C ASP A 51 -5.19 -4.16 27.29
N SER A 52 -6.24 -4.36 28.10
CA SER A 52 -6.89 -5.66 28.25
C SER A 52 -8.38 -5.52 28.52
N MET A 53 -9.14 -6.46 27.95
CA MET A 53 -10.58 -6.60 28.12
C MET A 53 -10.91 -7.95 28.73
N TYR A 54 -12.05 -8.02 29.41
CA TYR A 54 -12.49 -9.21 30.12
C TYR A 54 -13.82 -9.69 29.55
N ILE A 55 -13.93 -11.01 29.41
CA ILE A 55 -15.18 -11.71 29.21
C ILE A 55 -15.42 -12.50 30.49
N ALA A 56 -16.48 -12.15 31.22
CA ALA A 56 -16.69 -12.72 32.55
C ALA A 56 -18.17 -12.90 32.88
N SER A 57 -18.46 -13.90 33.71
CA SER A 57 -19.80 -14.15 34.23
C SER A 57 -19.82 -14.34 35.74
N GLN A 58 -20.69 -13.59 36.42
CA GLN A 58 -20.87 -13.70 37.87
C GLN A 58 -22.31 -13.44 38.32
N ALA A 59 -22.88 -14.36 39.12
CA ALA A 59 -24.21 -14.23 39.74
C ALA A 59 -24.26 -13.14 40.83
N GLY A 60 -23.12 -12.86 41.47
CA GLY A 60 -22.98 -11.83 42.49
C GLY A 60 -21.51 -11.43 42.71
N GLY A 61 -21.24 -10.14 42.87
CA GLY A 61 -19.90 -9.57 43.00
C GLY A 61 -19.87 -8.12 42.50
N SER A 62 -18.71 -7.47 42.57
CA SER A 62 -18.58 -6.05 42.21
C SER A 62 -18.60 -5.80 40.71
N TYR A 63 -18.11 -6.74 39.88
CA TYR A 63 -17.99 -6.58 38.42
C TYR A 63 -19.15 -7.22 37.64
N GLN A 64 -19.72 -8.32 38.16
CA GLN A 64 -20.85 -9.04 37.55
C GLN A 64 -20.49 -9.59 36.16
N ASN A 65 -21.30 -9.35 35.12
CA ASN A 65 -20.97 -9.78 33.76
C ASN A 65 -20.13 -8.73 33.03
N GLU A 66 -19.18 -9.20 32.25
CA GLU A 66 -18.25 -8.39 31.45
C GLU A 66 -18.27 -8.89 30.01
N ARG A 67 -18.29 -7.97 29.05
CA ARG A 67 -18.37 -8.27 27.61
C ARG A 67 -17.30 -7.49 26.86
N ALA A 68 -16.87 -8.06 25.75
CA ALA A 68 -16.02 -7.40 24.77
C ALA A 68 -16.85 -6.85 23.61
N LEU A 69 -16.57 -5.62 23.21
CA LEU A 69 -17.09 -4.97 22.01
C LEU A 69 -15.93 -4.75 21.05
N LEU A 70 -16.13 -5.08 19.78
CA LEU A 70 -15.10 -4.97 18.73
C LEU A 70 -15.76 -4.39 17.47
N LYS A 71 -15.11 -3.43 16.82
CA LYS A 71 -15.56 -2.85 15.54
C LYS A 71 -14.43 -2.93 14.52
N PHE A 72 -14.75 -3.26 13.27
CA PHE A 72 -13.80 -3.35 12.17
C PHE A 72 -14.33 -2.60 10.95
N ASP A 73 -13.46 -1.85 10.27
CA ASP A 73 -13.75 -1.26 8.96
C ASP A 73 -13.24 -2.21 7.87
N LEU A 74 -14.10 -2.60 6.94
CA LEU A 74 -13.74 -3.46 5.81
C LEU A 74 -13.34 -2.65 4.56
N GLU A 75 -13.60 -1.35 4.53
CA GLU A 75 -13.26 -0.47 3.39
C GLU A 75 -11.74 -0.44 3.18
N GLY A 76 -11.30 -0.46 1.92
CA GLY A 76 -9.87 -0.50 1.58
C GLY A 76 -9.16 -1.83 1.87
N HIS A 77 -9.72 -2.71 2.71
CA HIS A 77 -9.14 -4.01 3.04
C HIS A 77 -9.63 -5.17 2.15
N ILE A 78 -10.85 -5.06 1.61
CA ILE A 78 -11.47 -6.09 0.76
C ILE A 78 -11.95 -5.46 -0.57
N PRO A 79 -11.47 -5.94 -1.74
CA PRO A 79 -11.79 -5.36 -3.04
C PRO A 79 -13.30 -5.34 -3.34
N PRO A 80 -13.90 -4.27 -3.92
CA PRO A 80 -15.35 -4.12 -4.08
C PRO A 80 -16.04 -5.16 -4.96
N GLY A 81 -16.90 -6.01 -4.37
CA GLY A 81 -17.68 -7.09 -4.99
C GLY A 81 -17.11 -8.50 -4.71
N ALA A 82 -16.31 -8.62 -3.66
CA ALA A 82 -15.68 -9.87 -3.28
C ALA A 82 -16.72 -10.80 -2.68
N THR A 83 -16.55 -12.10 -2.87
CA THR A 83 -17.31 -13.10 -2.15
C THR A 83 -16.52 -13.52 -0.93
N ILE A 84 -16.94 -13.07 0.25
CA ILE A 84 -16.37 -13.56 1.51
C ILE A 84 -16.69 -15.05 1.67
N THR A 85 -15.64 -15.87 1.68
CA THR A 85 -15.73 -17.33 1.80
C THR A 85 -15.64 -17.79 3.24
N ASN A 86 -14.87 -17.11 4.07
CA ASN A 86 -14.69 -17.41 5.49
C ASN A 86 -14.31 -16.10 6.23
N ALA A 87 -14.78 -15.92 7.46
CA ALA A 87 -14.31 -14.85 8.34
C ALA A 87 -14.28 -15.32 9.79
N LYS A 88 -13.13 -15.14 10.44
CA LYS A 88 -12.90 -15.49 11.84
C LYS A 88 -12.56 -14.24 12.65
N LEU A 89 -13.32 -13.99 13.73
CA LEU A 89 -12.85 -13.11 14.78
C LEU A 89 -11.80 -13.86 15.58
N ARG A 90 -10.61 -13.29 15.75
CA ARG A 90 -9.51 -13.88 16.51
C ARG A 90 -9.15 -12.96 17.66
N MET A 91 -9.15 -13.49 18.88
CA MET A 91 -8.74 -12.76 20.08
C MET A 91 -7.65 -13.54 20.81
N PHE A 92 -6.61 -12.87 21.29
CA PHE A 92 -5.54 -13.52 22.03
C PHE A 92 -5.90 -13.58 23.51
N CYS A 93 -6.16 -14.79 24.01
CA CYS A 93 -6.40 -15.02 25.43
C CYS A 93 -5.07 -15.05 26.17
N THR A 94 -4.92 -14.15 27.15
CA THR A 94 -3.68 -13.98 27.91
C THR A 94 -3.69 -14.83 29.17
N ARG A 95 -4.89 -15.03 29.73
CA ARG A 95 -5.07 -15.68 31.01
C ARG A 95 -6.53 -16.07 31.19
N SER A 96 -6.73 -17.20 31.85
CA SER A 96 -7.97 -17.59 32.49
C SER A 96 -7.80 -17.44 34.00
N ASP A 97 -8.78 -16.90 34.69
CA ASP A 97 -8.87 -17.16 36.12
C ASP A 97 -9.94 -18.24 36.28
N PHE A 98 -9.68 -19.25 37.13
CA PHE A 98 -10.56 -20.34 37.58
C PHE A 98 -10.52 -21.67 36.80
N ASP A 99 -10.77 -22.76 37.54
CA ASP A 99 -10.64 -24.15 37.07
C ASP A 99 -11.92 -24.68 36.37
N ALA A 100 -12.62 -23.83 35.60
CA ALA A 100 -13.82 -24.25 34.87
C ALA A 100 -14.00 -23.57 33.52
N ASP A 101 -14.51 -24.35 32.57
CA ASP A 101 -14.72 -23.93 31.20
C ASP A 101 -15.93 -22.98 31.09
N MET A 102 -15.85 -21.99 30.21
CA MET A 102 -16.92 -21.02 29.98
C MET A 102 -17.34 -20.97 28.50
N PRO A 103 -18.55 -21.47 28.18
CA PRO A 103 -19.15 -21.24 26.86
C PRO A 103 -19.30 -19.74 26.59
N THR A 104 -18.80 -19.30 25.44
CA THR A 104 -18.70 -17.90 25.04
C THR A 104 -19.15 -17.73 23.59
N SER A 105 -20.05 -16.77 23.37
CA SER A 105 -20.71 -16.54 22.10
C SER A 105 -20.36 -15.17 21.50
N ALA A 106 -20.19 -15.13 20.18
CA ALA A 106 -20.02 -13.90 19.41
C ALA A 106 -21.34 -13.52 18.71
N HIS A 107 -21.70 -12.24 18.76
CA HIS A 107 -22.95 -11.72 18.21
C HIS A 107 -22.68 -10.49 17.35
N GLY A 108 -23.34 -10.40 16.18
CA GLY A 108 -23.41 -9.16 15.40
C GLY A 108 -24.07 -8.04 16.20
N ALA A 109 -23.52 -6.82 16.15
CA ALA A 109 -23.98 -5.64 16.87
C ALA A 109 -24.14 -4.43 15.95
N THR A 110 -24.83 -3.39 16.42
CA THR A 110 -25.01 -2.12 15.70
C THR A 110 -23.81 -1.18 15.91
N ASP A 111 -23.47 -0.36 14.92
CA ASP A 111 -22.24 0.45 14.90
C ASP A 111 -22.29 1.78 15.65
N SER A 112 -23.41 2.07 16.33
CA SER A 112 -23.70 3.38 16.94
C SER A 112 -22.93 3.68 18.24
N TRP A 113 -21.81 3.02 18.49
CA TRP A 113 -21.03 3.14 19.72
C TRP A 113 -19.61 3.61 19.42
N ASP A 114 -19.04 4.40 20.33
CA ASP A 114 -17.67 4.89 20.23
C ASP A 114 -16.84 4.34 21.38
N GLU A 115 -15.63 3.86 21.08
CA GLU A 115 -14.68 3.27 22.03
C GLU A 115 -14.49 4.08 23.31
N THR A 116 -14.29 5.38 23.17
CA THR A 116 -13.95 6.29 24.29
C THR A 116 -15.16 6.72 25.13
N SER A 117 -16.38 6.31 24.76
CA SER A 117 -17.61 6.73 25.46
C SER A 117 -18.59 5.60 25.78
N VAL A 118 -18.43 4.42 25.19
CA VAL A 118 -19.32 3.28 25.43
C VAL A 118 -19.25 2.80 26.88
N THR A 119 -20.40 2.42 27.43
CA THR A 119 -20.56 1.91 28.79
C THR A 119 -21.56 0.76 28.76
N TRP A 120 -21.73 0.03 29.86
CA TRP A 120 -22.81 -0.98 29.95
C TRP A 120 -24.20 -0.39 29.66
N ASN A 121 -24.48 0.84 30.12
CA ASN A 121 -25.76 1.51 29.93
C ASN A 121 -25.98 1.99 28.48
N THR A 122 -24.90 2.20 27.72
CA THR A 122 -24.91 2.75 26.35
C THR A 122 -24.41 1.76 25.31
N GLN A 123 -24.30 0.48 25.69
CA GLN A 123 -23.80 -0.58 24.81
C GLN A 123 -24.67 -0.70 23.54
N PRO A 124 -24.07 -1.09 22.40
CA PRO A 124 -24.82 -1.30 21.17
C PRO A 124 -25.86 -2.41 21.33
N ALA A 125 -26.92 -2.33 20.52
CA ALA A 125 -27.82 -3.46 20.38
C ALA A 125 -27.08 -4.58 19.62
N TYR A 126 -27.34 -5.84 19.99
CA TYR A 126 -26.76 -7.01 19.32
C TYR A 126 -27.82 -8.08 19.04
N ASN A 127 -27.53 -8.93 18.06
CA ASN A 127 -28.39 -10.01 17.61
C ASN A 127 -28.55 -11.06 18.70
N THR A 128 -29.77 -11.53 18.93
CA THR A 128 -30.04 -12.56 19.96
C THR A 128 -29.53 -13.95 19.57
N THR A 129 -29.39 -14.20 18.27
CA THR A 129 -28.74 -15.41 17.75
C THR A 129 -27.25 -15.15 17.65
N ALA A 130 -26.43 -16.07 18.16
CA ALA A 130 -24.98 -16.00 18.03
C ALA A 130 -24.55 -16.37 16.61
N GLU A 131 -23.48 -15.75 16.14
CA GLU A 131 -22.80 -16.14 14.90
C GLU A 131 -22.02 -17.44 15.11
N ASP A 132 -21.35 -17.55 16.27
CA ASP A 132 -20.68 -18.77 16.72
C ASP A 132 -20.58 -18.81 18.25
N GLU A 133 -20.39 -20.01 18.78
CA GLU A 133 -20.17 -20.29 20.20
C GLU A 133 -19.01 -21.28 20.34
N ILE A 134 -18.03 -20.90 21.16
CA ILE A 134 -16.92 -21.78 21.53
C ILE A 134 -16.90 -21.96 23.04
N VAL A 135 -16.19 -22.98 23.50
CA VAL A 135 -15.93 -23.18 24.93
C VAL A 135 -14.53 -22.68 25.21
N LEU A 136 -14.39 -21.66 26.06
CA LEU A 136 -13.09 -21.27 26.58
C LEU A 136 -12.74 -22.27 27.68
N ALA A 137 -11.65 -23.03 27.50
CA ALA A 137 -11.26 -24.04 28.47
C ALA A 137 -10.36 -23.45 29.56
N SER A 138 -10.47 -23.99 30.78
CA SER A 138 -9.78 -23.48 31.98
C SER A 138 -8.25 -23.60 32.00
N ASP A 139 -7.64 -24.20 30.97
CA ASP A 139 -6.19 -24.31 30.78
C ASP A 139 -5.70 -23.66 29.47
N GLU A 140 -6.58 -22.94 28.77
CA GLU A 140 -6.29 -22.26 27.50
C GLU A 140 -5.82 -20.82 27.72
N GLU A 141 -4.53 -20.67 28.02
CA GLU A 141 -3.84 -19.38 28.17
C GLU A 141 -2.76 -19.17 27.11
N ASP A 142 -2.40 -17.92 26.84
CA ASP A 142 -1.39 -17.52 25.85
C ASP A 142 -1.66 -18.06 24.42
N LEU A 143 -2.91 -18.00 23.96
CA LEU A 143 -3.30 -18.53 22.66
C LEU A 143 -4.40 -17.74 21.94
N TRP A 144 -4.49 -17.96 20.63
CA TRP A 144 -5.53 -17.38 19.78
C TRP A 144 -6.80 -18.21 19.84
N LEU A 145 -7.90 -17.58 20.24
CA LEU A 145 -9.25 -18.14 20.19
C LEU A 145 -10.01 -17.52 19.02
N GLU A 146 -10.84 -18.33 18.35
CA GLU A 146 -11.47 -17.96 17.09
C GLU A 146 -12.97 -18.25 17.08
N TRP A 147 -13.77 -17.29 16.63
CA TRP A 147 -15.21 -17.43 16.40
C TRP A 147 -15.51 -17.28 14.91
N ASP A 148 -16.36 -18.16 14.35
CA ASP A 148 -16.89 -18.01 13.00
C ASP A 148 -17.91 -16.88 12.92
N VAL A 149 -17.56 -15.81 12.21
CA VAL A 149 -18.45 -14.66 11.99
C VAL A 149 -18.73 -14.46 10.50
N THR A 150 -18.51 -15.50 9.69
CA THR A 150 -18.59 -15.44 8.22
C THR A 150 -19.92 -14.88 7.74
N SER A 151 -21.03 -15.32 8.32
CA SER A 151 -22.37 -14.94 7.89
C SER A 151 -22.63 -13.44 8.12
N PHE A 152 -22.28 -12.94 9.30
CA PHE A 152 -22.42 -11.52 9.65
C PHE A 152 -21.49 -10.63 8.83
N VAL A 153 -20.21 -10.97 8.73
CA VAL A 153 -19.23 -10.18 7.95
C VAL A 153 -19.63 -10.10 6.48
N ARG A 154 -20.21 -11.16 5.91
CA ARG A 154 -20.75 -11.12 4.55
C ARG A 154 -21.93 -10.17 4.41
N ALA A 155 -22.80 -10.07 5.42
CA ALA A 155 -23.93 -9.17 5.41
C ALA A 155 -23.46 -7.71 5.50
N GLU A 156 -22.55 -7.39 6.42
CA GLU A 156 -22.02 -6.03 6.60
C GLU A 156 -21.19 -5.57 5.39
N TYR A 157 -20.38 -6.46 4.80
CA TYR A 157 -19.63 -6.14 3.59
C TYR A 157 -20.52 -5.75 2.39
N ALA A 158 -21.71 -6.36 2.30
CA ALA A 158 -22.72 -5.99 1.30
C ALA A 158 -23.49 -4.72 1.68
N GLY A 159 -23.43 -4.33 2.95
CA GLY A 159 -24.05 -3.15 3.54
C GLY A 159 -23.06 -1.98 3.65
N ASP A 160 -22.85 -1.51 4.87
CA ASP A 160 -22.05 -0.33 5.18
C ASP A 160 -20.55 -0.62 5.38
N ARG A 161 -20.16 -1.90 5.33
CA ARG A 161 -18.78 -2.40 5.46
C ARG A 161 -18.18 -2.18 6.84
N VAL A 162 -19.00 -1.96 7.85
CA VAL A 162 -18.57 -1.87 9.25
C VAL A 162 -19.06 -3.11 10.00
N VAL A 163 -18.15 -3.80 10.67
CA VAL A 163 -18.47 -5.01 11.46
C VAL A 163 -18.37 -4.69 12.94
N SER A 164 -19.50 -4.53 13.62
CA SER A 164 -19.55 -4.49 15.08
C SER A 164 -19.91 -5.84 15.69
N LEU A 165 -19.16 -6.29 16.69
CA LEU A 165 -19.37 -7.57 17.38
C LEU A 165 -19.43 -7.37 18.89
N THR A 166 -20.30 -8.14 19.55
CA THR A 166 -20.31 -8.31 21.01
C THR A 166 -19.94 -9.77 21.32
N VAL A 167 -18.88 -9.96 22.10
CA VAL A 167 -18.47 -11.27 22.61
C VAL A 167 -18.77 -11.34 24.11
N LYS A 168 -19.51 -12.37 24.53
CA LYS A 168 -20.01 -12.50 25.90
C LYS A 168 -20.10 -13.97 26.34
N PRO A 169 -20.17 -14.25 27.65
CA PRO A 169 -20.54 -15.57 28.12
C PRO A 169 -21.90 -15.97 27.53
N THR A 170 -22.04 -17.22 27.07
CA THR A 170 -23.32 -17.74 26.56
C THR A 170 -24.40 -17.60 27.63
N VAL A 171 -24.05 -17.96 28.87
CA VAL A 171 -24.90 -17.83 30.04
C VAL A 171 -24.28 -16.82 30.99
N GLU A 172 -25.06 -15.81 31.33
CA GLU A 172 -24.64 -14.73 32.23
C GLU A 172 -25.23 -14.91 33.64
N GLY A 173 -24.55 -14.36 34.64
CA GLY A 173 -24.92 -14.54 36.04
C GLY A 173 -24.58 -15.92 36.60
N GLN A 174 -23.45 -16.52 36.20
CA GLN A 174 -23.03 -17.84 36.67
C GLN A 174 -22.32 -17.82 38.05
N ASP A 175 -22.36 -18.95 38.74
CA ASP A 175 -21.58 -19.25 39.96
C ASP A 175 -21.04 -20.68 39.80
N PRO A 176 -19.71 -20.92 39.84
CA PRO A 176 -18.62 -20.01 40.20
C PRO A 176 -18.40 -18.85 39.21
N TYR A 177 -17.72 -17.79 39.68
CA TYR A 177 -17.23 -16.71 38.82
C TYR A 177 -16.23 -17.26 37.80
N LEU A 178 -16.41 -16.92 36.52
CA LEU A 178 -15.52 -17.30 35.43
C LEU A 178 -15.07 -16.03 34.70
N THR A 179 -13.79 -15.92 34.37
CA THR A 179 -13.25 -14.76 33.64
C THR A 179 -12.06 -15.14 32.78
N TYR A 180 -12.05 -14.59 31.58
CA TYR A 180 -11.01 -14.76 30.58
C TYR A 180 -10.56 -13.38 30.11
N ILE A 181 -9.24 -13.19 30.06
CA ILE A 181 -8.60 -11.91 29.76
C ILE A 181 -8.05 -11.96 28.34
N PHE A 182 -8.32 -10.91 27.58
CA PHE A 182 -7.87 -10.75 26.21
C PHE A 182 -7.15 -9.43 26.05
N TYR A 183 -6.19 -9.37 25.13
CA TYR A 183 -5.56 -8.09 24.79
C TYR A 183 -6.52 -7.20 24.00
N CYS A 184 -6.42 -5.90 24.23
CA CYS A 184 -7.03 -4.86 23.40
C CYS A 184 -6.05 -4.35 22.35
N ARG A 185 -6.55 -3.53 21.43
CA ARG A 185 -5.78 -2.82 20.41
C ARG A 185 -4.62 -2.02 21.00
N GLU A 186 -4.81 -1.38 22.15
CA GLU A 186 -3.83 -0.50 22.82
C GLU A 186 -2.61 -1.26 23.32
N TYR A 187 -2.68 -2.58 23.49
CA TYR A 187 -1.56 -3.37 24.01
C TYR A 187 -0.45 -3.58 22.98
N SER A 188 -0.79 -4.10 21.80
CA SER A 188 0.17 -4.44 20.76
C SER A 188 -0.49 -4.74 19.42
N LEU A 189 0.07 -4.21 18.33
CA LEU A 189 -0.35 -4.54 16.97
C LEU A 189 -0.19 -6.04 16.63
N THR A 190 0.63 -6.79 17.37
CA THR A 190 0.88 -8.22 17.09
C THR A 190 -0.10 -9.16 17.78
N LEU A 191 -0.62 -8.76 18.94
CA LEU A 191 -1.48 -9.58 19.80
C LEU A 191 -2.89 -9.00 19.99
N ALA A 192 -3.15 -7.81 19.44
CA ALA A 192 -4.48 -7.22 19.39
C ALA A 192 -5.49 -8.13 18.65
N PRO A 193 -6.79 -8.01 18.96
CA PRO A 193 -7.83 -8.72 18.23
C PRO A 193 -7.72 -8.47 16.72
N ARG A 194 -8.20 -9.40 15.91
CA ARG A 194 -8.26 -9.23 14.45
C ARG A 194 -9.44 -9.95 13.83
N LEU A 195 -9.94 -9.40 12.75
CA LEU A 195 -10.87 -10.07 11.86
C LEU A 195 -10.10 -10.66 10.68
N ARG A 196 -9.94 -11.98 10.66
CA ARG A 196 -9.29 -12.70 9.56
C ARG A 196 -10.33 -13.05 8.50
N VAL A 197 -10.26 -12.41 7.34
CA VAL A 197 -11.24 -12.57 6.27
C VAL A 197 -10.59 -13.26 5.07
N GLU A 198 -11.16 -14.40 4.68
CA GLU A 198 -10.88 -15.05 3.41
C GLU A 198 -11.97 -14.68 2.42
N TYR A 199 -11.56 -14.27 1.23
CA TYR A 199 -12.48 -13.91 0.18
C TYR A 199 -11.99 -14.39 -1.17
N ALA A 200 -12.94 -14.67 -2.04
CA ALA A 200 -12.73 -15.04 -3.41
C ALA A 200 -13.47 -14.07 -4.33
N GLY A 201 -12.92 -13.78 -5.49
CA GLY A 201 -13.62 -12.97 -6.48
C GLY A 201 -13.09 -13.21 -7.87
N ASP A 202 -13.96 -12.93 -8.84
CA ASP A 202 -13.60 -12.83 -10.25
C ASP A 202 -13.06 -11.41 -10.50
N TRP A 203 -11.98 -11.07 -9.80
CA TRP A 203 -11.22 -9.87 -10.09
C TRP A 203 -10.36 -10.13 -11.31
N PRO A 204 -10.22 -9.15 -12.22
CA PRO A 204 -9.20 -9.24 -13.24
C PRO A 204 -7.82 -9.33 -12.58
N THR A 205 -7.27 -10.53 -12.47
CA THR A 205 -5.81 -10.75 -12.47
C THR A 205 -5.24 -10.56 -13.87
N ALA A 206 -6.10 -10.58 -14.90
CA ALA A 206 -5.81 -10.05 -16.22
C ALA A 206 -6.21 -8.56 -16.25
N GLY A 207 -5.25 -7.66 -16.02
CA GLY A 207 -5.43 -6.22 -16.10
C GLY A 207 -4.97 -5.44 -14.85
N GLY A 208 -4.93 -6.10 -13.68
CA GLY A 208 -4.33 -5.55 -12.47
C GLY A 208 -2.84 -5.89 -12.36
N PHE A 209 -2.00 -4.91 -12.07
CA PHE A 209 -0.57 -5.10 -11.79
C PHE A 209 -0.18 -4.41 -10.49
N THR A 210 0.86 -4.92 -9.83
CA THR A 210 1.43 -4.32 -8.62
C THR A 210 2.54 -3.35 -8.98
N ILE A 211 2.55 -2.15 -8.40
CA ILE A 211 3.68 -1.24 -8.50
C ILE A 211 4.56 -1.42 -7.27
N PHE A 212 5.82 -1.82 -7.49
CA PHE A 212 6.87 -1.70 -6.50
C PHE A 212 7.67 -0.46 -6.80
N HIS A 213 7.77 0.44 -5.83
CA HIS A 213 8.54 1.66 -6.00
C HIS A 213 9.51 1.89 -4.86
N MET A 214 10.58 2.62 -5.18
CA MET A 214 11.60 3.09 -4.27
C MET A 214 11.99 4.51 -4.69
N ASN A 215 12.69 5.24 -3.84
CA ASN A 215 13.22 6.57 -4.11
C ASN A 215 14.39 6.85 -3.16
N ASP A 216 15.16 7.90 -3.44
CA ASP A 216 16.07 8.53 -2.49
C ASP A 216 17.09 7.54 -1.89
N MET A 217 17.58 6.62 -2.73
CA MET A 217 18.52 5.59 -2.30
C MET A 217 19.87 6.18 -1.89
N HIS A 218 20.21 7.39 -2.34
CA HIS A 218 21.35 8.19 -1.86
C HIS A 218 22.64 7.39 -1.70
N SER A 219 22.98 6.59 -2.73
CA SER A 219 24.18 5.78 -2.76
C SER A 219 24.34 4.80 -1.58
N ARG A 220 23.24 4.41 -0.91
CA ARG A 220 23.25 3.52 0.28
C ARG A 220 23.38 2.04 -0.10
N LEU A 221 24.57 1.66 -0.55
CA LEU A 221 24.90 0.24 -0.84
C LEU A 221 25.02 -0.62 0.42
N LEU A 222 25.51 -0.06 1.53
CA LEU A 222 25.68 -0.77 2.79
C LEU A 222 24.53 -0.46 3.75
N PRO A 223 24.15 -1.42 4.61
CA PRO A 223 23.22 -1.14 5.70
C PRO A 223 23.78 -0.03 6.60
N HIS A 224 22.91 0.84 7.10
CA HIS A 224 23.27 1.99 7.92
C HIS A 224 22.36 2.10 9.14
N GLU A 225 22.79 2.87 10.12
CA GLU A 225 21.97 3.21 11.29
C GLU A 225 20.98 4.31 10.88
N LEU A 226 19.69 4.04 11.09
CA LEU A 226 18.60 4.99 10.91
C LEU A 226 17.95 5.24 12.25
N ASP A 227 17.72 6.51 12.55
CA ASP A 227 16.90 6.94 13.67
C ASP A 227 15.44 6.71 13.29
N ILE A 228 14.76 5.78 13.96
CA ILE A 228 13.34 5.53 13.72
C ILE A 228 12.57 6.62 14.46
N PRO A 229 11.81 7.48 13.76
CA PRO A 229 11.05 8.54 14.42
C PRO A 229 9.90 7.91 15.22
N GLU A 230 10.13 7.61 16.49
CA GLU A 230 9.06 7.36 17.45
C GLU A 230 8.63 8.68 18.10
N PRO A 231 7.31 8.94 18.27
CA PRO A 231 6.84 10.07 19.05
C PRO A 231 7.28 9.88 20.50
N ASP A 232 8.13 10.79 20.98
CA ASP A 232 8.42 11.04 22.40
C ASP A 232 9.57 10.29 23.13
N ASP A 233 10.53 9.61 22.48
CA ASP A 233 11.71 9.14 23.23
C ASP A 233 13.04 8.99 22.44
N ILE A 234 14.12 8.83 23.22
CA ILE A 234 15.55 8.75 22.87
C ILE A 234 15.80 8.08 21.49
N PRO A 235 16.65 8.65 20.60
CA PRO A 235 16.88 8.10 19.27
C PRO A 235 17.36 6.64 19.34
N LEU A 236 16.54 5.73 18.82
CA LEU A 236 16.87 4.33 18.65
C LEU A 236 17.43 4.16 17.24
N PHE A 237 18.74 3.93 17.17
CA PHE A 237 19.40 3.63 15.91
C PHE A 237 19.25 2.15 15.58
N GLU A 238 18.46 1.85 14.55
CA GLU A 238 18.36 0.51 13.99
C GLU A 238 19.18 0.39 12.72
N ARG A 239 19.75 -0.80 12.51
CA ARG A 239 20.50 -1.09 11.29
C ARG A 239 19.52 -1.48 10.19
N VAL A 240 19.33 -0.60 9.22
CA VAL A 240 18.34 -0.76 8.14
C VAL A 240 18.99 -0.83 6.75
N GLY A 241 18.24 -1.37 5.80
CA GLY A 241 18.50 -1.22 4.36
C GLY A 241 19.80 -1.85 3.86
N GLY A 242 20.38 -1.21 2.85
CA GLY A 242 21.52 -1.70 2.09
C GLY A 242 21.10 -2.57 0.89
N ALA A 243 21.92 -2.51 -0.17
CA ALA A 243 21.66 -3.11 -1.47
C ALA A 243 21.33 -4.61 -1.42
N ALA A 244 22.01 -5.38 -0.55
CA ALA A 244 21.78 -6.81 -0.41
C ALA A 244 20.40 -7.14 0.17
N HIS A 245 19.98 -6.41 1.22
CA HIS A 245 18.67 -6.59 1.83
C HIS A 245 17.58 -6.15 0.86
N PHE A 246 17.73 -4.96 0.27
CA PHE A 246 16.81 -4.42 -0.73
C PHE A 246 16.61 -5.36 -1.91
N ALA A 247 17.70 -5.85 -2.52
CA ALA A 247 17.61 -6.79 -3.63
C ALA A 247 16.91 -8.08 -3.24
N THR A 248 17.14 -8.61 -2.03
CA THR A 248 16.48 -9.84 -1.57
C THR A 248 14.97 -9.64 -1.48
N GLN A 249 14.52 -8.58 -0.80
CA GLN A 249 13.10 -8.27 -0.65
C GLN A 249 12.44 -8.02 -2.01
N LEU A 250 13.06 -7.24 -2.90
CA LEU A 250 12.48 -6.93 -4.20
C LEU A 250 12.38 -8.16 -5.11
N LEU A 251 13.38 -9.05 -5.07
CA LEU A 251 13.35 -10.30 -5.83
C LEU A 251 12.24 -11.24 -5.33
N GLU A 252 12.06 -11.38 -4.01
CA GLU A 252 10.96 -12.16 -3.42
C GLU A 252 9.59 -11.56 -3.75
N LEU A 253 9.45 -10.24 -3.66
CA LEU A 253 8.24 -9.53 -4.07
C LEU A 253 7.94 -9.74 -5.55
N LYS A 254 8.95 -9.67 -6.42
CA LYS A 254 8.79 -9.91 -7.86
C LYS A 254 8.38 -11.35 -8.16
N GLU A 255 8.97 -12.33 -7.49
CA GLU A 255 8.64 -13.75 -7.67
C GLU A 255 7.18 -14.04 -7.25
N ASN A 256 6.72 -13.43 -6.17
CA ASN A 256 5.33 -13.55 -5.70
C ASN A 256 4.32 -12.71 -6.52
N ASN A 257 4.79 -11.74 -7.30
CA ASN A 257 3.96 -10.81 -8.07
C ASN A 257 4.49 -10.70 -9.51
N PRO A 258 4.24 -11.70 -10.37
CA PRO A 258 4.79 -11.74 -11.73
C PRO A 258 4.28 -10.61 -12.62
N TYR A 259 3.04 -10.13 -12.40
CA TYR A 259 2.46 -8.95 -13.04
C TYR A 259 2.74 -7.71 -12.19
N SER A 260 4.00 -7.29 -12.20
CA SER A 260 4.43 -6.10 -11.47
C SER A 260 5.23 -5.14 -12.34
N LEU A 261 5.16 -3.87 -11.94
CA LEU A 261 5.93 -2.74 -12.43
C LEU A 261 6.96 -2.33 -11.35
N ILE A 262 8.20 -2.09 -11.73
CA ILE A 262 9.28 -1.71 -10.81
C ILE A 262 9.81 -0.33 -11.17
N LEU A 263 9.60 0.65 -10.29
CA LEU A 263 9.88 2.06 -10.54
C LEU A 263 10.78 2.67 -9.48
N ASP A 264 11.76 3.47 -9.89
CA ASP A 264 12.58 4.27 -8.97
C ASP A 264 12.29 5.77 -9.17
N ALA A 265 11.88 6.43 -8.10
CA ALA A 265 11.50 7.84 -8.11
C ALA A 265 12.71 8.79 -7.99
N GLY A 266 13.95 8.34 -8.20
CA GLY A 266 15.14 9.17 -8.39
C GLY A 266 15.97 9.41 -7.12
N ASP A 267 17.05 10.18 -7.26
CA ASP A 267 18.09 10.37 -6.24
C ASP A 267 18.72 9.05 -5.81
N ILE A 268 19.12 8.25 -6.81
CA ILE A 268 19.89 7.06 -6.53
C ILE A 268 21.34 7.41 -6.14
N SER A 269 21.81 8.59 -6.54
CA SER A 269 23.16 9.09 -6.29
C SER A 269 23.30 9.98 -5.06
N GLU A 270 24.54 10.32 -4.70
CA GLU A 270 24.96 11.19 -3.60
C GLU A 270 24.49 10.75 -2.22
N GLY A 271 25.44 10.29 -1.40
CA GLY A 271 25.16 10.00 0.01
C GLY A 271 26.11 8.98 0.64
N SER A 272 26.90 8.28 -0.17
CA SER A 272 27.99 7.45 0.33
C SER A 272 29.13 7.30 -0.69
N PRO A 273 30.40 7.35 -0.25
CA PRO A 273 31.55 7.21 -1.15
C PRO A 273 31.57 5.92 -1.97
N LEU A 274 30.94 4.85 -1.49
CA LEU A 274 30.92 3.57 -2.19
C LEU A 274 29.93 3.59 -3.35
N GLY A 275 28.73 4.16 -3.16
CA GLY A 275 27.75 4.31 -4.23
C GLY A 275 28.17 5.37 -5.24
N ASP A 276 28.76 6.46 -4.76
CA ASP A 276 29.21 7.59 -5.59
C ASP A 276 30.51 7.31 -6.36
N LEU A 277 31.09 6.12 -6.19
CA LEU A 277 32.34 5.74 -6.85
C LEU A 277 32.21 5.89 -8.38
N ARG A 278 33.09 6.70 -8.98
CA ARG A 278 33.10 7.06 -10.41
C ARG A 278 31.89 7.90 -10.85
N GLY A 279 31.29 8.67 -9.95
CA GLY A 279 30.12 9.51 -10.23
C GLY A 279 28.87 8.66 -10.32
N ASN A 280 28.40 8.15 -9.19
CA ASN A 280 27.25 7.23 -9.09
C ASN A 280 27.46 5.82 -9.68
N GLY A 281 28.68 5.48 -10.11
CA GLY A 281 28.96 4.20 -10.75
C GLY A 281 28.80 2.98 -9.85
N GLY A 282 28.98 3.12 -8.53
CA GLY A 282 28.73 2.01 -7.59
C GLY A 282 27.24 1.66 -7.50
N MET A 283 26.39 2.68 -7.50
CA MET A 283 24.94 2.50 -7.43
C MET A 283 24.36 2.01 -8.76
N VAL A 284 24.84 2.56 -9.88
CA VAL A 284 24.49 2.06 -11.23
C VAL A 284 24.94 0.61 -11.44
N ASP A 285 26.14 0.23 -10.98
CA ASP A 285 26.59 -1.17 -11.04
C ASP A 285 25.65 -2.11 -10.26
N PHE A 286 25.19 -1.67 -9.07
CA PHE A 286 24.22 -2.42 -8.29
C PHE A 286 22.86 -2.54 -9.00
N TYR A 287 22.33 -1.43 -9.53
CA TYR A 287 21.05 -1.44 -10.25
C TYR A 287 21.12 -2.31 -11.51
N ASN A 288 22.23 -2.28 -12.25
CA ASN A 288 22.46 -3.15 -13.40
C ASN A 288 22.47 -4.63 -13.02
N LEU A 289 23.04 -4.98 -11.86
CA LEU A 289 23.00 -6.34 -11.35
C LEU A 289 21.58 -6.74 -10.93
N LEU A 290 20.86 -5.85 -10.25
CA LEU A 290 19.48 -6.08 -9.81
C LEU A 290 18.54 -6.25 -11.00
N ASP A 291 18.61 -5.35 -11.98
CA ASP A 291 17.89 -5.41 -13.24
C ASP A 291 18.10 -6.75 -13.96
N GLY A 292 19.36 -7.20 -14.07
CA GLY A 292 19.68 -8.51 -14.65
C GLY A 292 19.04 -9.68 -13.89
N LYS A 293 18.97 -9.62 -12.55
CA LYS A 293 18.31 -10.64 -11.73
C LYS A 293 16.79 -10.61 -11.86
N LEU A 294 16.19 -9.42 -11.90
CA LEU A 294 14.75 -9.24 -12.11
C LEU A 294 14.31 -9.77 -13.48
N LYS A 295 15.12 -9.52 -14.53
CA LYS A 295 14.95 -10.12 -15.86
C LYS A 295 15.07 -11.64 -15.82
N ALA A 296 16.01 -12.19 -15.04
CA ALA A 296 16.19 -13.63 -14.90
C ALA A 296 15.02 -14.35 -14.21
N LEU A 297 14.23 -13.66 -13.37
CA LEU A 297 12.96 -14.15 -12.81
C LEU A 297 11.79 -14.14 -13.82
N GLY A 298 12.04 -13.80 -15.08
CA GLY A 298 11.01 -13.69 -16.12
C GLY A 298 10.33 -12.32 -16.20
N GLY A 299 10.91 -11.29 -15.57
CA GLY A 299 10.43 -9.91 -15.62
C GLY A 299 11.07 -9.05 -16.71
N ARG A 300 10.72 -7.76 -16.72
CA ARG A 300 11.31 -6.74 -17.61
C ARG A 300 12.54 -6.04 -17.02
N GLY A 301 12.83 -6.27 -15.74
CA GLY A 301 13.89 -5.58 -15.01
C GLY A 301 13.34 -4.42 -14.19
N ILE A 302 14.13 -3.36 -14.07
CA ILE A 302 13.66 -2.06 -13.58
C ILE A 302 12.97 -1.37 -14.77
N ASP A 303 11.69 -1.03 -14.62
CA ASP A 303 10.88 -0.52 -15.73
C ASP A 303 11.15 0.96 -16.03
N ALA A 304 11.40 1.77 -14.99
CA ALA A 304 11.87 3.14 -15.15
C ALA A 304 12.53 3.67 -13.86
N CYS A 305 13.50 4.56 -14.04
CA CYS A 305 14.05 5.42 -13.00
C CYS A 305 13.93 6.87 -13.48
N VAL A 306 13.30 7.74 -12.70
CA VAL A 306 13.39 9.18 -12.99
C VAL A 306 14.73 9.69 -12.49
N VAL A 307 15.37 10.62 -13.20
CA VAL A 307 16.57 11.28 -12.68
C VAL A 307 16.15 12.31 -11.63
N GLY A 308 16.71 12.21 -10.43
CA GLY A 308 16.46 13.13 -9.34
C GLY A 308 17.36 14.37 -9.39
N ASN A 309 17.19 15.26 -8.41
CA ASN A 309 17.99 16.47 -8.35
C ASN A 309 19.45 16.21 -8.01
N HIS A 310 19.75 15.22 -7.16
CA HIS A 310 21.12 14.83 -6.87
C HIS A 310 21.80 14.19 -8.09
N ASP A 311 21.05 13.42 -8.89
CA ASP A 311 21.58 12.73 -10.07
C ASP A 311 22.14 13.66 -11.15
N ILE A 312 21.63 14.90 -11.22
CA ILE A 312 22.00 15.88 -12.25
C ILE A 312 23.01 16.93 -11.77
N ARG A 313 23.43 16.89 -10.50
CA ARG A 313 24.38 17.89 -9.95
C ARG A 313 25.75 17.85 -10.60
N SER A 314 26.15 16.72 -11.20
CA SER A 314 27.42 16.61 -11.90
C SER A 314 27.28 16.00 -13.28
N LEU A 315 28.07 16.53 -14.22
CA LEU A 315 28.18 15.98 -15.57
C LEU A 315 28.61 14.50 -15.55
N GLN A 316 29.47 14.12 -14.60
CA GLN A 316 29.93 12.73 -14.51
C GLN A 316 28.81 11.78 -14.04
N MET A 317 27.99 12.21 -13.07
CA MET A 317 26.91 11.41 -12.52
C MET A 317 25.81 11.20 -13.55
N ILE A 318 25.41 12.28 -14.23
CA ILE A 318 24.34 12.21 -15.21
C ILE A 318 24.74 11.43 -16.47
N ASN A 319 26.01 11.51 -16.88
CA ASN A 319 26.53 10.66 -17.97
C ASN A 319 26.64 9.20 -17.53
N THR A 320 26.97 8.91 -16.27
CA THR A 320 26.95 7.53 -15.78
C THR A 320 25.54 6.94 -15.81
N MET A 321 24.53 7.71 -15.40
CA MET A 321 23.11 7.33 -15.53
C MET A 321 22.72 7.12 -17.00
N LYS A 322 23.14 8.01 -17.91
CA LYS A 322 22.76 7.97 -19.33
C LYS A 322 23.46 6.86 -20.12
N ASP A 323 24.75 6.66 -19.87
CA ASP A 323 25.60 5.84 -20.73
C ASP A 323 25.87 4.44 -20.15
N SER A 324 25.68 4.24 -18.83
CA SER A 324 26.02 2.99 -18.15
C SER A 324 24.84 2.25 -17.54
N ALA A 325 23.65 2.87 -17.41
CA ALA A 325 22.46 2.18 -16.91
C ALA A 325 21.91 1.18 -17.95
N HIS A 326 21.52 0.00 -17.49
CA HIS A 326 20.86 -1.04 -18.30
C HIS A 326 19.33 -1.04 -18.15
N PHE A 327 18.81 -0.02 -17.48
CA PHE A 327 17.40 0.24 -17.22
C PHE A 327 17.04 1.64 -17.73
N PRO A 328 15.76 1.92 -18.02
CA PRO A 328 15.37 3.21 -18.58
C PRO A 328 15.49 4.34 -17.55
N CYS A 329 16.26 5.38 -17.90
CA CYS A 329 16.28 6.65 -17.18
C CYS A 329 15.40 7.66 -17.92
N VAL A 330 14.42 8.27 -17.25
CA VAL A 330 13.42 9.16 -17.86
C VAL A 330 13.38 10.53 -17.15
N SER A 331 13.08 11.58 -17.90
CA SER A 331 12.69 12.90 -17.38
C SER A 331 12.27 13.80 -18.55
N MET A 332 11.08 14.37 -18.47
CA MET A 332 10.59 15.31 -19.48
C MET A 332 11.21 16.70 -19.34
N ASN A 333 11.62 17.09 -18.13
CA ASN A 333 11.95 18.48 -17.82
C ASN A 333 13.44 18.75 -17.58
N VAL A 334 14.28 17.72 -17.53
CA VAL A 334 15.73 17.90 -17.70
C VAL A 334 16.03 18.03 -19.19
N CYS A 335 16.27 19.25 -19.65
CA CYS A 335 16.44 19.58 -21.06
C CYS A 335 17.88 19.99 -21.38
N LEU A 336 18.25 19.99 -22.66
CA LEU A 336 19.47 20.64 -23.12
C LEU A 336 19.37 22.16 -22.89
N ASN A 337 20.43 22.76 -22.35
CA ASN A 337 20.47 24.18 -21.99
C ASN A 337 20.02 25.08 -23.16
N GLY A 338 19.10 26.00 -22.85
CA GLY A 338 18.51 26.94 -23.79
C GLY A 338 17.40 26.35 -24.67
N THR A 339 16.92 25.13 -24.37
CA THR A 339 15.90 24.44 -25.16
C THR A 339 14.88 23.73 -24.29
N LEU A 340 13.74 23.33 -24.88
CA LEU A 340 12.78 22.40 -24.28
C LEU A 340 12.97 20.97 -24.81
N SER A 341 14.18 20.65 -25.31
CA SER A 341 14.48 19.30 -25.81
C SER A 341 14.98 18.42 -24.65
N PRO A 342 14.24 17.36 -24.27
CA PRO A 342 14.62 16.51 -23.15
C PRO A 342 15.99 15.86 -23.36
N TYR A 343 16.82 15.87 -22.31
CA TYR A 343 18.12 15.19 -22.31
C TYR A 343 17.95 13.67 -22.12
N PHE A 344 16.93 13.25 -21.37
CA PHE A 344 16.48 11.85 -21.28
C PHE A 344 15.23 11.66 -22.13
N ALA A 345 14.82 10.41 -22.35
CA ALA A 345 13.47 10.18 -22.87
C ALA A 345 12.45 10.76 -21.86
N PRO A 346 11.42 11.48 -22.32
CA PRO A 346 10.42 12.06 -21.41
C PRO A 346 9.62 10.95 -20.71
N TYR A 347 9.35 9.86 -21.43
CA TYR A 347 8.60 8.72 -20.94
C TYR A 347 9.14 7.39 -21.50
N VAL A 348 8.66 6.28 -20.95
CA VAL A 348 8.79 4.93 -21.53
C VAL A 348 7.43 4.23 -21.50
N THR A 349 7.20 3.29 -22.42
CA THR A 349 6.00 2.45 -22.41
C THR A 349 6.37 0.99 -22.15
N VAL A 350 5.58 0.32 -21.31
CA VAL A 350 5.76 -1.10 -20.98
C VAL A 350 4.41 -1.80 -20.95
N THR A 351 4.40 -3.12 -21.14
CA THR A 351 3.18 -3.93 -21.01
C THR A 351 3.30 -4.85 -19.80
N VAL A 352 2.32 -4.78 -18.91
CA VAL A 352 2.21 -5.62 -17.71
C VAL A 352 0.93 -6.44 -17.81
N GLY A 353 1.08 -7.75 -18.05
CA GLY A 353 -0.08 -8.57 -18.43
C GLY A 353 -0.63 -8.09 -19.76
N ASP A 354 -1.90 -7.67 -19.77
CA ASP A 354 -2.57 -7.12 -20.94
C ASP A 354 -2.66 -5.58 -20.92
N THR A 355 -2.12 -4.92 -19.89
CA THR A 355 -2.19 -3.46 -19.71
C THR A 355 -0.92 -2.79 -20.25
N LYS A 356 -1.05 -1.87 -21.21
CA LYS A 356 0.04 -0.99 -21.66
C LYS A 356 0.10 0.25 -20.76
N VAL A 357 1.24 0.46 -20.12
CA VAL A 357 1.49 1.53 -19.16
C VAL A 357 2.48 2.52 -19.75
N GLY A 358 2.11 3.79 -19.81
CA GLY A 358 3.00 4.91 -20.10
C GLY A 358 3.56 5.48 -18.81
N ILE A 359 4.88 5.63 -18.71
CA ILE A 359 5.57 6.11 -17.51
C ILE A 359 6.28 7.41 -17.85
N LEU A 360 5.70 8.54 -17.44
CA LEU A 360 6.20 9.89 -17.69
C LEU A 360 7.10 10.33 -16.54
N GLY A 361 8.33 10.76 -16.84
CA GLY A 361 9.31 11.17 -15.84
C GLY A 361 9.28 12.67 -15.55
N PHE A 362 9.38 13.07 -14.28
CA PHE A 362 9.51 14.48 -13.87
C PHE A 362 10.56 14.65 -12.77
N THR A 363 11.54 15.52 -12.99
CA THR A 363 12.59 15.89 -12.03
C THR A 363 12.20 17.15 -11.29
N HIS A 364 12.67 17.31 -10.04
CA HIS A 364 12.47 18.52 -9.26
C HIS A 364 12.78 19.80 -10.04
N ASP A 365 11.86 20.76 -10.03
CA ASP A 365 11.87 22.00 -10.83
C ASP A 365 12.33 23.24 -10.05
N GLY A 366 12.80 23.07 -8.82
CA GLY A 366 13.44 24.12 -8.03
C GLY A 366 14.91 24.33 -8.38
N TYR A 367 15.54 25.29 -7.71
CA TYR A 367 16.96 25.61 -7.90
C TYR A 367 17.85 24.41 -7.52
N LEU A 368 18.75 24.02 -8.43
CA LEU A 368 19.70 22.94 -8.22
C LEU A 368 21.14 23.44 -8.22
N GLU A 369 21.95 22.88 -7.33
CA GLU A 369 23.40 23.14 -7.29
C GLU A 369 24.11 22.19 -8.25
N MET A 370 24.10 22.53 -9.55
CA MET A 370 24.87 21.83 -10.58
C MET A 370 26.32 22.34 -10.63
N ASP A 371 27.26 21.46 -11.00
CA ASP A 371 28.61 21.86 -11.38
C ASP A 371 28.59 22.64 -12.70
N ASP A 372 29.62 23.47 -12.95
CA ASP A 372 29.70 24.34 -14.13
C ASP A 372 29.50 23.57 -15.45
N ALA A 373 29.87 22.28 -15.49
CA ALA A 373 29.81 21.47 -16.70
C ALA A 373 28.39 20.92 -16.94
N ALA A 374 27.69 20.53 -15.89
CA ALA A 374 26.28 20.16 -15.92
C ALA A 374 25.40 21.39 -16.24
N ASP A 375 25.64 22.53 -15.57
CA ASP A 375 24.92 23.80 -15.78
C ASP A 375 25.09 24.32 -17.22
N SER A 376 26.28 24.12 -17.81
CA SER A 376 26.51 24.46 -19.23
C SER A 376 25.77 23.55 -20.22
N LEU A 377 25.34 22.35 -19.80
CA LEU A 377 24.73 21.34 -20.66
C LEU A 377 23.21 21.29 -20.50
N LEU A 378 22.71 21.49 -19.29
CA LEU A 378 21.34 21.19 -18.89
C LEU A 378 20.61 22.44 -18.44
N ASP A 379 19.29 22.43 -18.63
CA ASP A 379 18.34 23.34 -18.01
C ASP A 379 17.18 22.52 -17.42
N LEU A 380 16.53 23.08 -16.39
CA LEU A 380 15.26 22.57 -15.89
C LEU A 380 14.12 23.38 -16.48
N ALA A 381 13.38 22.76 -17.40
CA ALA A 381 12.21 23.36 -17.99
C ALA A 381 11.04 23.39 -16.99
N GLN A 382 10.31 24.51 -16.95
CA GLN A 382 9.05 24.57 -16.22
C GLN A 382 8.01 23.72 -16.95
N CYS A 383 7.24 22.94 -16.19
CA CYS A 383 6.18 22.09 -16.70
C CYS A 383 4.84 22.55 -16.11
N VAL A 384 3.84 22.70 -16.96
CA VAL A 384 2.52 23.17 -16.58
C VAL A 384 1.49 22.37 -17.38
N TRP A 385 0.37 22.03 -16.74
CA TRP A 385 -0.75 21.36 -17.38
C TRP A 385 -1.59 22.36 -18.20
N GLU A 386 -1.78 22.07 -19.49
CA GLU A 386 -2.56 22.89 -20.44
C GLU A 386 -2.03 24.32 -20.52
N ASP A 387 -0.74 24.45 -20.84
CA ASP A 387 -0.07 25.74 -20.97
C ASP A 387 0.16 26.09 -22.43
N ASP A 388 -0.30 27.27 -22.85
CA ASP A 388 -0.08 27.79 -24.20
C ASP A 388 1.23 28.58 -24.33
N ASN A 389 2.02 28.64 -23.26
CA ASN A 389 3.31 29.30 -23.23
C ASN A 389 4.42 28.44 -23.88
N ALA A 390 4.94 28.90 -25.02
CA ALA A 390 6.04 28.22 -25.73
C ALA A 390 7.38 28.13 -24.96
N ALA A 391 7.48 28.73 -23.76
CA ALA A 391 8.65 28.63 -22.88
C ALA A 391 8.53 27.55 -21.80
N THR A 392 7.39 26.87 -21.70
CA THR A 392 7.13 25.78 -20.77
C THR A 392 6.86 24.48 -21.53
N ILE A 393 6.94 23.36 -20.82
CA ILE A 393 6.49 22.07 -21.31
C ILE A 393 5.04 21.89 -20.90
N ASP A 394 4.18 21.66 -21.89
CA ASP A 394 2.81 21.23 -21.61
C ASP A 394 2.79 19.74 -21.24
N VAL A 395 2.43 19.45 -19.99
CA VAL A 395 2.32 18.07 -19.50
C VAL A 395 1.15 17.33 -20.17
N ASN A 396 0.11 18.07 -20.57
CA ASN A 396 -1.08 17.52 -21.22
C ASN A 396 -0.73 16.82 -22.53
N ASP A 397 0.14 17.43 -23.35
CA ASP A 397 0.57 16.89 -24.65
C ASP A 397 1.20 15.49 -24.50
N TYR A 398 2.08 15.30 -23.51
CA TYR A 398 2.69 13.99 -23.26
C TYR A 398 1.68 12.94 -22.80
N VAL A 399 0.71 13.33 -21.96
CA VAL A 399 -0.34 12.41 -21.50
C VAL A 399 -1.29 12.06 -22.64
N GLU A 400 -1.64 13.02 -23.49
CA GLU A 400 -2.46 12.78 -24.68
C GLU A 400 -1.73 11.87 -25.67
N GLU A 401 -0.43 12.10 -25.92
CA GLU A 401 0.40 11.25 -26.76
C GLU A 401 0.44 9.81 -26.21
N LEU A 402 0.69 9.64 -24.91
CA LEU A 402 0.72 8.33 -24.27
C LEU A 402 -0.61 7.57 -24.43
N ARG A 403 -1.74 8.26 -24.34
CA ARG A 403 -3.08 7.65 -24.46
C ARG A 403 -3.50 7.41 -25.92
N THR A 404 -3.21 8.33 -26.83
CA THR A 404 -3.81 8.35 -28.18
C THR A 404 -2.89 7.85 -29.28
N ILE A 405 -1.58 8.06 -29.13
CA ILE A 405 -0.56 7.64 -30.10
C ILE A 405 0.07 6.34 -29.63
N GLU A 406 0.48 6.29 -28.37
CA GLU A 406 1.04 5.09 -27.77
C GLU A 406 -0.01 4.09 -27.30
N ASP A 407 -1.31 4.44 -27.27
CA ASP A 407 -2.38 3.51 -26.90
C ASP A 407 -2.17 2.89 -25.51
N CYS A 408 -1.69 3.69 -24.54
CA CYS A 408 -1.52 3.27 -23.16
C CYS A 408 -2.86 3.29 -22.43
N ASP A 409 -3.15 2.20 -21.72
CA ASP A 409 -4.33 2.05 -20.86
C ASP A 409 -4.20 2.87 -19.57
N VAL A 410 -2.98 3.00 -19.04
CA VAL A 410 -2.65 3.69 -17.79
C VAL A 410 -1.45 4.61 -18.01
N VAL A 411 -1.49 5.81 -17.44
CA VAL A 411 -0.36 6.74 -17.38
C VAL A 411 0.07 6.93 -15.93
N VAL A 412 1.34 6.66 -15.67
CA VAL A 412 2.01 6.89 -14.37
C VAL A 412 2.91 8.11 -14.50
N LEU A 413 2.79 9.06 -13.58
CA LEU A 413 3.79 10.10 -13.38
C LEU A 413 4.83 9.59 -12.37
N LEU A 414 6.04 9.31 -12.84
CA LEU A 414 7.19 8.99 -12.01
C LEU A 414 7.96 10.28 -11.71
N SER A 415 7.85 10.76 -10.49
CA SER A 415 8.23 12.11 -10.11
C SER A 415 9.24 12.15 -8.98
N HIS A 416 10.37 12.82 -9.22
CA HIS A 416 11.28 13.24 -8.17
C HIS A 416 10.87 14.59 -7.59
N MET A 417 9.67 14.63 -7.04
CA MET A 417 9.08 15.77 -6.36
C MET A 417 8.22 15.23 -5.24
N GLY A 418 8.26 15.86 -4.08
CA GLY A 418 7.69 15.21 -2.92
C GLY A 418 6.17 15.18 -2.90
N HIS A 419 5.67 14.17 -2.18
CA HIS A 419 4.26 13.78 -2.18
C HIS A 419 3.29 14.93 -1.90
N ASN A 420 3.62 15.82 -0.94
CA ASN A 420 2.74 16.90 -0.49
C ASN A 420 2.38 17.90 -1.61
N ARG A 421 3.18 17.99 -2.68
CA ARG A 421 2.87 18.82 -3.85
C ARG A 421 1.57 18.34 -4.50
N TYR A 422 1.44 17.01 -4.64
CA TYR A 422 0.33 16.37 -5.33
C TYR A 422 -0.89 16.17 -4.44
N CYS A 423 -0.70 15.96 -3.13
CA CYS A 423 -1.80 15.66 -2.20
C CYS A 423 -2.81 16.82 -2.01
N THR A 424 -2.48 18.04 -2.43
CA THR A 424 -3.40 19.19 -2.33
C THR A 424 -4.43 19.25 -3.47
N GLY A 425 -4.19 18.54 -4.59
CA GLY A 425 -5.09 18.52 -5.75
C GLY A 425 -5.04 19.75 -6.66
N ASP A 426 -4.24 20.77 -6.33
CA ASP A 426 -4.19 22.06 -7.06
C ASP A 426 -2.85 22.30 -7.79
N ASP A 427 -2.02 21.27 -7.95
CA ASP A 427 -0.69 21.43 -8.53
C ASP A 427 -0.72 21.81 -10.01
N ALA A 428 0.21 22.67 -10.43
CA ALA A 428 0.32 23.11 -11.81
C ALA A 428 0.69 21.99 -12.78
N LEU A 429 1.30 20.89 -12.32
CA LEU A 429 1.65 19.74 -13.16
C LEU A 429 0.46 18.85 -13.49
N LEU A 430 -0.58 18.84 -12.64
CA LEU A 430 -1.70 17.90 -12.74
C LEU A 430 -3.02 18.64 -12.47
N ARG A 431 -3.66 19.15 -13.53
CA ARG A 431 -4.96 19.83 -13.41
C ARG A 431 -6.04 19.07 -14.15
N ASN A 432 -7.18 18.82 -13.50
CA ASN A 432 -8.34 18.29 -14.19
C ASN A 432 -9.23 19.43 -14.70
N SER A 433 -9.04 19.80 -15.96
CA SER A 433 -9.82 20.83 -16.66
C SER A 433 -11.11 20.30 -17.33
N GLY A 434 -11.34 18.98 -17.28
CA GLY A 434 -12.39 18.29 -18.04
C GLY A 434 -12.00 17.88 -19.47
N GLY A 435 -10.73 18.09 -19.87
CA GLY A 435 -10.14 17.62 -21.13
C GLY A 435 -9.47 16.24 -21.00
N VAL A 436 -8.18 16.17 -21.33
CA VAL A 436 -7.35 14.98 -21.08
C VAL A 436 -7.30 14.73 -19.57
N LEU A 437 -7.48 13.47 -19.17
CA LEU A 437 -7.38 13.12 -17.76
C LEU A 437 -5.91 13.11 -17.32
N PRO A 438 -5.56 13.70 -16.16
CA PRO A 438 -4.24 13.56 -15.56
C PRO A 438 -3.82 12.08 -15.39
N PRO A 439 -2.51 11.80 -15.24
CA PRO A 439 -2.00 10.48 -14.88
C PRO A 439 -2.76 9.88 -13.69
N GLU A 440 -3.11 8.60 -13.79
CA GLU A 440 -3.89 7.90 -12.76
C GLU A 440 -3.10 7.72 -11.45
N ILE A 441 -1.77 7.66 -11.55
CA ILE A 441 -0.88 7.33 -10.44
C ILE A 441 0.31 8.28 -10.47
N VAL A 442 0.69 8.78 -9.29
CA VAL A 442 1.95 9.49 -9.07
C VAL A 442 2.82 8.69 -8.13
N VAL A 443 4.02 8.33 -8.57
CA VAL A 443 5.06 7.74 -7.73
C VAL A 443 6.09 8.83 -7.45
N ALA A 444 6.20 9.23 -6.17
CA ALA A 444 6.95 10.42 -5.74
C ALA A 444 8.23 10.07 -4.94
N GLY A 445 9.23 10.97 -4.98
CA GLY A 445 10.48 10.93 -4.18
C GLY A 445 10.81 12.29 -3.53
N HIS A 446 12.08 12.62 -3.36
CA HIS A 446 12.64 13.94 -2.99
C HIS A 446 12.57 14.34 -1.50
N TRP A 447 11.40 14.29 -0.86
CA TRP A 447 11.27 14.75 0.55
C TRP A 447 11.46 13.66 1.60
N HIS A 448 11.92 12.48 1.18
CA HIS A 448 12.18 11.32 2.07
C HIS A 448 10.96 11.03 2.96
N SER A 449 9.78 11.24 2.39
CA SER A 449 8.54 11.24 3.15
C SER A 449 8.13 9.82 3.47
N TRP A 450 7.83 9.58 4.73
CA TRP A 450 7.17 8.37 5.15
C TRP A 450 5.66 8.60 5.10
N THR A 451 4.97 7.91 4.19
CA THR A 451 3.51 7.90 4.12
C THR A 451 3.04 6.61 4.79
N GLU A 452 2.34 6.70 5.91
CA GLU A 452 1.74 5.54 6.57
C GLU A 452 0.70 4.86 5.66
N ARG A 453 0.49 3.56 5.87
CA ARG A 453 -0.40 2.70 5.08
C ARG A 453 -1.87 3.03 5.22
#